data_AF-A0A7X5N287-F1
#
_entry.id   AF-A0A7X5N287-F1
#
_cell.length_a   1.000
_cell.length_b   1.000
_cell.length_c   1.000
_cell.angle_alpha   90.00
_cell.angle_beta   90.00
_cell.angle_gamma   90.00
#
_symmetry.space_group_name_H-M   'P 1'
#
loop_
_entity.id
_entity.type
_entity.pdbx_description
1 polymer ?
#
loop_
_entity_poly.entity_id
_entity_poly.type
_entity_poly.pdbx_seq_one_letter_code
_entity_poly.pdbx_strand_id
1 'polypeptide(L)' 'LRNGDRMVIDAEKGTIDVDLTDEEMAKRRAEWKPRGTDYNAGALWKYAQLVGPAHLGAVTHPGGAAETHCYADI' A
#
# COMPACT_ATOMS: atom_id res chain seq x y z
N LEU A 1 -11.87 -7.19 -3.10
CA LEU A 1 -12.69 -7.94 -2.13
C LEU A 1 -14.07 -7.31 -2.04
N ARG A 2 -15.07 -8.11 -1.70
CA ARG A 2 -16.48 -7.72 -1.58
C ARG A 2 -17.01 -8.19 -0.22
N ASN A 3 -18.05 -7.52 0.28
CA ASN A 3 -18.71 -7.96 1.51
C ASN A 3 -19.25 -9.38 1.32
N GLY A 4 -18.98 -10.26 2.30
CA GLY A 4 -19.34 -11.68 2.25
C GLY A 4 -18.24 -12.62 1.75
N ASP A 5 -17.13 -12.11 1.20
CA ASP A 5 -15.95 -12.95 0.94
C ASP A 5 -15.40 -13.50 2.27
N ARG A 6 -15.14 -14.81 2.34
CA ARG A 6 -14.58 -15.44 3.54
C ARG A 6 -13.08 -15.20 3.61
N MET A 7 -12.63 -14.65 4.74
CA MET A 7 -11.21 -14.43 5.03
C MET A 7 -10.69 -15.51 5.98
N VAL A 8 -9.45 -15.93 5.77
CA VAL A 8 -8.73 -16.85 6.64
C VAL A 8 -7.51 -16.10 7.19
N ILE A 9 -7.41 -16.01 8.51
CA ILE A 9 -6.28 -15.37 9.19
C ILE A 9 -5.63 -16.43 10.05
N ASP A 10 -4.37 -16.73 9.77
CA ASP A 10 -3.54 -17.66 10.54
C ASP A 10 -2.40 -16.86 11.18
N ALA A 11 -2.53 -16.59 12.48
CA ALA A 11 -1.56 -15.81 13.23
C ALA A 11 -0.25 -16.59 13.50
N GLU A 12 -0.30 -17.92 13.55
CA GLU A 12 0.88 -18.75 13.78
C GLU A 12 1.75 -18.79 12.53
N LYS A 13 1.12 -18.90 11.34
CA LYS A 13 1.82 -18.82 10.06
C LYS A 13 2.09 -17.40 9.59
N GLY A 14 1.38 -16.41 10.15
CA GLY A 14 1.45 -15.01 9.74
C GLY A 14 0.83 -14.75 8.37
N THR A 15 -0.22 -15.50 8.00
CA THR A 15 -0.90 -15.35 6.70
C THR A 15 -2.29 -14.73 6.83
N ILE A 16 -2.69 -14.02 5.78
CA ILE A 16 -4.02 -13.46 5.60
C ILE A 16 -4.44 -13.82 4.18
N ASP A 17 -5.38 -14.75 4.07
CA ASP A 17 -5.84 -15.33 2.82
C ASP A 17 -7.34 -15.05 2.62
N VAL A 18 -7.80 -15.17 1.38
CA VAL A 18 -9.22 -15.10 1.02
C VAL A 18 -9.62 -16.41 0.34
N ASP A 19 -10.77 -16.96 0.74
CA ASP A 19 -11.33 -18.20 0.21
C ASP A 19 -12.01 -17.94 -1.15
N LEU A 20 -11.20 -17.56 -2.14
CA LEU A 20 -11.59 -17.35 -3.53
C LEU A 20 -10.59 -18.09 -4.43
N THR A 21 -11.08 -18.62 -5.55
CA THR A 21 -10.19 -19.21 -6.55
C THR A 21 -9.32 -18.13 -7.21
N ASP A 22 -8.14 -18.52 -7.69
CA ASP A 22 -7.24 -17.62 -8.40
C ASP A 22 -7.90 -17.02 -9.66
N GLU A 23 -8.75 -17.79 -10.33
CA GLU A 23 -9.51 -17.35 -11.50
C GLU A 23 -10.46 -16.19 -11.18
N GLU A 24 -11.22 -16.30 -10.08
CA GLU A 24 -12.14 -15.26 -9.64
C GLU A 24 -11.37 -14.01 -9.16
N MET A 25 -10.25 -14.21 -8.46
CA MET A 25 -9.37 -13.11 -8.05
C MET A 25 -8.74 -12.39 -9.25
N ALA A 26 -8.30 -13.11 -10.27
CA ALA A 26 -7.76 -12.55 -11.50
C ALA A 26 -8.82 -11.74 -12.26
N LYS A 27 -10.03 -12.28 -12.39
CA LYS A 27 -11.17 -11.58 -13.00
C LYS A 27 -11.49 -10.27 -12.27
N ARG A 28 -11.61 -10.32 -10.93
CA ARG A 28 -11.88 -9.11 -10.13
C ARG A 28 -10.76 -8.09 -10.21
N ARG A 29 -9.50 -8.54 -10.30
CA ARG A 29 -8.34 -7.66 -10.48
C ARG A 29 -8.38 -6.97 -11.85
N ALA A 30 -8.80 -7.67 -12.90
CA ALA A 30 -8.92 -7.08 -14.24
C ALA A 30 -10.02 -5.99 -14.31
N GLU A 31 -11.08 -6.12 -13.52
CA GLU A 31 -12.16 -5.12 -13.41
C GLU A 31 -11.81 -3.93 -12.50
N TRP A 32 -10.74 -4.04 -11.69
CA TRP A 32 -10.39 -3.03 -10.70
C TRP A 32 -9.85 -1.76 -11.34
N LYS A 33 -10.30 -0.61 -10.83
CA LYS A 33 -9.79 0.71 -11.20
C LYS A 33 -9.28 1.45 -9.97
N PRO A 34 -8.13 2.15 -10.06
CA PRO A 34 -7.66 2.99 -8.97
C PRO A 34 -8.73 4.01 -8.57
N ARG A 35 -8.94 4.16 -7.27
CA ARG A 35 -9.80 5.23 -6.74
C ARG A 35 -9.01 6.53 -6.73
N GLY A 36 -9.63 7.62 -7.17
CA GLY A 36 -9.06 8.95 -6.98
C GLY A 36 -9.00 9.33 -5.50
N THR A 37 -8.14 10.28 -5.17
CA THR A 37 -8.04 10.87 -3.84
C THR A 37 -9.03 12.03 -3.71
N ASP A 38 -9.66 12.19 -2.54
CA ASP A 38 -10.55 13.34 -2.28
C ASP A 38 -9.78 14.67 -2.16
N TYR A 39 -8.46 14.59 -1.95
CA TYR A 39 -7.56 15.73 -1.85
C TYR A 39 -6.76 15.90 -3.13
N ASN A 40 -7.17 16.87 -3.96
CA ASN A 40 -6.55 17.15 -5.26
C ASN A 40 -5.53 18.31 -5.21
N ALA A 41 -5.22 18.82 -4.02
CA ALA A 41 -4.20 19.84 -3.79
C ALA A 41 -3.64 19.77 -2.36
N GLY A 42 -2.62 20.59 -2.09
CA GLY A 42 -2.04 20.73 -0.74
C GLY A 42 -1.14 19.56 -0.32
N ALA A 43 -0.89 19.46 0.99
CA ALA A 43 0.06 18.50 1.53
C ALA A 43 -0.37 17.03 1.29
N LEU A 44 -1.66 16.71 1.43
CA LEU A 44 -2.17 15.35 1.22
C LEU A 44 -2.06 14.90 -0.24
N TRP A 45 -2.30 15.80 -1.19
CA TRP A 45 -2.09 15.52 -2.61
C TRP A 45 -0.63 15.26 -2.95
N LYS A 46 0.31 16.01 -2.35
CA LYS A 46 1.75 15.76 -2.49
C LYS A 46 2.14 14.41 -1.88
N TYR A 47 1.67 14.13 -0.66
CA TYR A 47 1.95 12.89 0.04
C TYR A 47 1.49 11.66 -0.77
N ALA A 48 0.27 11.67 -1.30
CA ALA A 48 -0.28 10.57 -2.08
C ALA A 48 0.53 10.23 -3.35
N GLN A 49 1.28 11.20 -3.90
CA GLN A 49 2.16 10.99 -5.05
C GLN A 49 3.54 10.45 -4.68
N LEU A 50 4.01 10.71 -3.46
CA LEU A 50 5.39 10.46 -3.04
C LEU A 50 5.55 9.24 -2.14
N VAL A 51 4.50 8.89 -1.37
CA VAL A 51 4.57 7.83 -0.37
C VAL A 51 4.85 6.46 -0.99
N GLY A 52 5.89 5.79 -0.47
CA GLY A 52 6.23 4.42 -0.84
C GLY A 52 5.39 3.36 -0.11
N PRO A 53 5.65 2.07 -0.39
CA PRO A 53 4.95 0.96 0.26
C PRO A 53 5.15 0.93 1.79
N ALA A 54 4.10 0.56 2.53
CA ALA A 54 4.14 0.51 4.00
C ALA A 54 5.16 -0.50 4.55
N HIS A 55 5.33 -1.67 3.92
CA HIS A 55 6.32 -2.67 4.33
C HIS A 55 7.77 -2.22 4.14
N LEU A 56 7.99 -1.11 3.42
CA LEU A 56 9.29 -0.44 3.26
C LEU A 56 9.39 0.85 4.10
N GLY A 57 8.44 1.07 5.03
CA GLY A 57 8.44 2.22 5.94
C GLY A 57 7.68 3.46 5.46
N ALA A 58 6.93 3.39 4.35
CA ALA A 58 6.09 4.49 3.84
C ALA A 58 6.85 5.83 3.66
N VAL A 59 8.13 5.75 3.27
CA VAL A 59 8.96 6.95 3.05
C VAL A 59 8.45 7.77 1.85
N THR A 60 8.64 9.09 1.91
CA THR A 60 8.28 10.04 0.84
C THR A 60 9.51 10.61 0.10
N HIS A 61 10.66 10.01 0.34
CA HIS A 61 11.98 10.37 -0.18
C HIS A 61 12.77 9.11 -0.54
N PRO A 62 13.90 9.21 -1.28
CA PRO A 62 14.69 8.06 -1.71
C PRO A 62 15.21 7.13 -0.59
N GLY A 63 15.19 7.60 0.66
CA GLY A 63 15.50 6.81 1.86
C GLY A 63 16.79 7.29 2.52
N GLY A 64 16.99 6.94 3.80
CA GLY A 64 18.17 7.38 4.56
C GLY A 64 19.51 6.90 3.97
N ALA A 65 19.53 5.81 3.21
CA ALA A 65 20.73 5.33 2.54
C ALA A 65 21.20 6.25 1.39
N ALA A 66 20.29 7.06 0.83
CA ALA A 66 20.60 8.03 -0.22
C ALA A 66 20.88 9.43 0.35
N GLU A 67 20.79 9.61 1.67
CA GLU A 67 21.09 10.87 2.35
C GLU A 67 22.59 11.13 2.35
N THR A 68 23.00 12.37 2.06
CA THR A 68 24.43 12.72 1.99
C THR A 68 24.92 13.39 3.28
N HIS A 69 24.00 13.87 4.13
CA HIS A 69 24.34 14.55 5.38
C HIS A 69 23.35 14.20 6.50
N CYS A 70 23.86 13.99 7.72
CA CYS A 70 23.00 13.94 8.90
C CYS A 70 22.62 15.37 9.29
N TYR A 71 21.32 15.68 9.36
CA TYR A 71 20.85 17.00 9.79
C TYR A 71 21.39 17.40 11.18
N ALA A 72 21.62 16.42 12.06
CA ALA A 72 22.14 16.67 13.41
C ALA A 72 23.63 17.05 13.45
N ASP A 73 24.35 16.94 12.32
CA ASP A 73 25.77 17.31 12.19
C ASP A 73 25.95 18.75 11.63
N ILE A 74 24.86 19.49 11.43
CA ILE A 74 24.84 20.93 11.07
C ILE A 74 24.69 21.77 12.33
#